data_AF-A0A3E2NVT1-F1
#
_entry.id   AF-A0A3E2NVT1-F1
#
_cell.length_a   1.000
_cell.length_b   1.000
_cell.length_c   1.000
_cell.angle_alpha   90.00
_cell.angle_beta   90.00
_cell.angle_gamma   90.00
#
_symmetry.space_group_name_H-M   'P 1'
#
loop_
_entity.id
_entity.type
_entity.pdbx_description
1 polymer ?
#
loop_
_entity_poly.entity_id
_entity_poly.type
_entity_poly.pdbx_seq_one_letter_code
_entity_poly.pdbx_strand_id
1 'polypeptide(L)'
;MEIPLAIINEAFILQKKAKVNPTLRKITRKLERYSVEELLFEIESHKTLSSLDRRLYPIFTTDGNDQHEIAGLIKVAHIYLDRFFTTGDLKCLVIFVYCNCYLKVDNNKFGAGKRRFKGKNKLVNNLQELIQKFKIKIELVPDAGYYERKLTQHAKVGFVENDLKKVYDFVLATERGGRGFHFNYLVENLLYFYFQFDRNAFIKQINRLSDPVTIVFYFQSFPRQALLTLLGHPRLTNSWVIFEIIRLLTDRPDKKNQYNKRDIKTVGQSLNILYLHNRNFYIKAIDFLHRSTLFNLALGDQMVNLNDEDITALFSTWLPFSKYDHTLEARNFLLKQMALRLTSDQYKIALNAAFNRWKTLYDEILFNDEEYINNLFQTDFANFVIHFYSEGQEQPLVKEIKILLTRLAWIDSEWSPNASHQIKIFNLYFSYFFLLSYAYNNKNLNVIEVEDLLTQLIENAILSKHIANKAYFTNLAIARNNILPLYVEI
;
A
#
# COMPACT_ATOMS: atom_id res chain seq x y z
N MET A 1 -13.83 26.69 -6.58
CA MET A 1 -12.64 26.31 -7.37
C MET A 1 -11.43 26.42 -6.44
N GLU A 2 -10.46 25.48 -6.46
CA GLU A 2 -9.26 25.61 -5.62
C GLU A 2 -8.31 26.68 -6.18
N ILE A 3 -7.73 27.53 -5.32
CA ILE A 3 -6.79 28.57 -5.75
C ILE A 3 -5.53 27.88 -6.33
N PRO A 4 -5.12 28.21 -7.58
CA PRO A 4 -3.91 27.65 -8.18
C PRO A 4 -2.66 27.88 -7.31
N LEU A 5 -1.82 26.85 -7.20
CA LEU A 5 -0.60 26.90 -6.37
C LEU A 5 0.35 28.04 -6.77
N ALA A 6 0.43 28.38 -8.05
CA ALA A 6 1.22 29.51 -8.55
C ALA A 6 0.76 30.85 -7.94
N ILE A 7 -0.55 31.10 -7.94
CA ILE A 7 -1.16 32.30 -7.37
C ILE A 7 -0.90 32.38 -5.87
N ILE A 8 -1.04 31.26 -5.15
CA ILE A 8 -0.71 31.19 -3.71
C ILE A 8 0.76 31.56 -3.46
N ASN A 9 1.68 31.09 -4.30
CA ASN A 9 3.11 31.38 -4.16
C ASN A 9 3.40 32.87 -4.33
N GLU A 10 2.83 33.49 -5.36
CA GLU A 10 3.01 34.91 -5.65
C GLU A 10 2.36 35.78 -4.56
N ALA A 11 1.13 35.46 -4.16
CA ALA A 11 0.44 36.13 -3.07
C ALA A 11 1.21 36.04 -1.74
N PHE A 12 1.85 34.91 -1.45
CA PHE A 12 2.65 34.74 -0.23
C PHE A 12 3.88 35.68 -0.20
N ILE A 13 4.47 35.98 -1.35
CA ILE A 13 5.57 36.95 -1.47
C ILE A 13 5.06 38.37 -1.21
N LEU A 14 3.88 38.69 -1.75
CA LEU A 14 3.25 40.01 -1.64
C LEU A 14 2.67 40.31 -0.24
N GLN A 15 2.41 39.29 0.58
CA GLN A 15 1.67 39.43 1.85
C GLN A 15 2.23 40.51 2.78
N LYS A 16 3.56 40.71 2.81
CA LYS A 16 4.18 41.68 3.71
C LYS A 16 3.70 43.10 3.39
N LYS A 17 3.55 43.40 2.11
CA LYS A 17 3.10 44.70 1.57
C LYS A 17 1.58 44.80 1.40
N ALA A 18 0.87 43.67 1.40
CA ALA A 18 -0.58 43.64 1.21
C ALA A 18 -1.36 44.33 2.35
N LYS A 19 -2.52 44.88 2.03
CA LYS A 19 -3.48 45.35 3.05
C LYS A 19 -4.15 44.14 3.69
N VAL A 20 -4.43 44.23 4.99
CA VAL A 20 -5.16 43.17 5.72
C VAL A 20 -6.57 43.05 5.16
N ASN A 21 -7.01 41.85 4.81
CA ASN A 21 -8.38 41.64 4.35
C ASN A 21 -9.38 41.97 5.49
N PRO A 22 -10.23 43.00 5.35
CA PRO A 22 -11.07 43.49 6.45
C PRO A 22 -12.18 42.50 6.80
N THR A 23 -12.72 41.78 5.82
CA THR A 23 -13.81 40.82 5.99
C THR A 23 -13.34 39.62 6.81
N LEU A 24 -12.22 39.00 6.41
CA LEU A 24 -11.63 37.89 7.15
C LEU A 24 -11.18 38.34 8.55
N ARG A 25 -10.62 39.55 8.69
CA ARG A 25 -10.23 40.10 9.99
C ARG A 25 -11.42 40.28 10.93
N LYS A 26 -12.58 40.68 10.40
CA LYS A 26 -13.82 40.81 11.20
C LYS A 26 -14.32 39.45 11.67
N ILE A 27 -14.26 38.41 10.84
CA ILE A 27 -14.68 37.06 11.21
C ILE A 27 -13.73 36.46 12.24
N THR A 28 -12.42 36.50 11.99
CA THR A 28 -11.40 35.94 12.89
C THR A 28 -11.43 36.60 14.28
N ARG A 29 -11.68 37.92 14.38
CA ARG A 29 -11.94 38.59 15.66
C ARG A 29 -13.19 38.11 16.40
N LYS A 30 -14.22 37.62 15.69
CA LYS A 30 -15.37 36.99 16.34
C LYS A 30 -15.02 35.60 16.86
N LEU A 31 -14.21 34.84 16.10
CA LEU A 31 -13.72 33.52 16.53
C LEU A 31 -12.88 33.60 17.81
N GLU A 32 -12.17 34.71 18.05
CA GLU A 32 -11.41 34.94 19.28
C GLU A 32 -12.25 34.91 20.57
N ARG A 33 -13.58 35.04 20.48
CA ARG A 33 -14.49 35.01 21.64
C ARG A 33 -14.76 33.60 22.17
N TYR A 34 -14.48 32.58 21.38
CA TYR A 34 -14.73 31.18 21.71
C TYR A 34 -13.49 30.55 22.34
N SER A 35 -13.68 29.52 23.15
CA SER A 35 -12.63 28.65 23.67
C SER A 35 -11.98 27.81 22.55
N VAL A 36 -10.83 27.22 22.86
CA VAL A 36 -10.13 26.33 21.92
C VAL A 36 -10.98 25.09 21.62
N GLU A 37 -11.61 24.54 22.66
CA GLU A 37 -12.48 23.37 22.59
C GLU A 37 -13.72 23.63 21.73
N GLU A 38 -14.41 24.75 21.94
CA GLU A 38 -15.56 25.14 21.09
C GLU A 38 -15.17 25.26 19.62
N LEU A 39 -14.01 25.89 19.35
CA LEU A 39 -13.51 26.05 17.98
C LEU A 39 -13.12 24.72 17.32
N LEU A 40 -12.66 23.73 18.07
CA LEU A 40 -12.21 22.45 17.50
C LEU A 40 -13.34 21.42 17.41
N PHE A 41 -14.27 21.39 18.37
CA PHE A 41 -15.19 20.26 18.55
C PHE A 41 -16.66 20.63 18.39
N GLU A 42 -17.02 21.92 18.42
CA GLU A 42 -18.43 22.33 18.48
C GLU A 42 -18.92 23.11 17.25
N ILE A 43 -18.09 23.29 16.20
CA ILE A 43 -18.44 24.09 15.01
C ILE A 43 -19.80 23.69 14.41
N GLU A 44 -20.06 22.38 14.26
CA GLU A 44 -21.30 21.90 13.64
C GLU A 44 -22.52 22.07 14.56
N SER A 45 -22.35 21.85 15.86
CA SER A 45 -23.42 21.92 16.86
C SER A 45 -23.77 23.36 17.28
N HIS A 46 -22.80 24.27 17.21
CA HIS A 46 -22.95 25.64 17.68
C HIS A 46 -23.39 26.56 16.52
N LYS A 47 -24.67 26.94 16.50
CA LYS A 47 -25.29 27.76 15.42
C LYS A 47 -24.45 28.98 14.97
N THR A 48 -23.94 29.76 15.92
CA THR A 48 -23.12 30.95 15.60
C THR A 48 -21.77 30.59 14.97
N LEU A 49 -21.06 29.57 15.47
CA LEU A 49 -19.81 29.10 14.89
C LEU A 49 -20.04 28.52 13.50
N SER A 50 -21.07 27.70 13.31
CA SER A 50 -21.48 27.20 12.00
C SER A 50 -21.80 28.33 11.02
N SER A 51 -22.43 29.42 11.47
CA SER A 51 -22.65 30.60 10.64
C SER A 51 -21.36 31.33 10.26
N LEU A 52 -20.41 31.45 11.20
CA LEU A 52 -19.10 32.04 10.90
C LEU A 52 -18.32 31.18 9.90
N ASP A 53 -18.36 29.85 10.06
CA ASP A 53 -17.75 28.88 9.14
C ASP A 53 -18.30 29.02 7.71
N ARG A 54 -19.63 29.01 7.55
CA ARG A 54 -20.31 29.22 6.25
C ARG A 54 -19.96 30.55 5.60
N ARG A 55 -19.57 31.57 6.38
CA ARG A 55 -19.13 32.87 5.88
C ARG A 55 -17.66 32.93 5.52
N LEU A 56 -16.84 32.01 6.04
CA LEU A 56 -15.44 31.89 5.65
C LEU A 56 -15.33 31.33 4.24
N TYR A 57 -16.10 30.28 3.92
CA TYR A 57 -15.99 29.60 2.63
C TYR A 57 -16.02 30.54 1.41
N PRO A 58 -17.01 31.45 1.23
CA PRO A 58 -17.05 32.36 0.09
C PRO A 58 -15.83 33.29 -0.02
N ILE A 59 -15.20 33.66 1.10
CA ILE A 59 -14.04 34.57 1.12
C ILE A 59 -12.82 33.90 0.47
N PHE A 60 -12.73 32.58 0.55
CA PHE A 60 -11.61 31.82 -0.01
C PHE A 60 -11.94 31.18 -1.37
N THR A 61 -13.19 31.28 -1.84
CA THR A 61 -13.65 30.65 -3.08
C THR A 61 -14.19 31.62 -4.13
N THR A 62 -14.21 32.92 -3.87
CA THR A 62 -14.54 33.93 -4.90
C THR A 62 -13.60 33.79 -6.09
N ASP A 63 -14.14 33.82 -7.32
CA ASP A 63 -13.46 33.59 -8.61
C ASP A 63 -12.33 34.61 -8.95
N GLY A 64 -11.88 35.39 -7.98
CA GLY A 64 -10.77 36.32 -8.12
C GLY A 64 -9.43 35.60 -7.97
N ASN A 65 -8.80 35.30 -9.10
CA ASN A 65 -7.36 34.99 -9.19
C ASN A 65 -6.46 36.20 -8.83
N ASP A 66 -6.95 37.19 -8.06
CA ASP A 66 -6.20 38.37 -7.64
C ASP A 66 -5.26 38.02 -6.49
N GLN A 67 -3.98 37.97 -6.82
CA GLN A 67 -2.89 37.70 -5.89
C GLN A 67 -2.83 38.71 -4.75
N HIS A 68 -3.26 39.97 -4.95
CA HIS A 68 -3.25 40.98 -3.89
C HIS A 68 -4.33 40.74 -2.84
N GLU A 69 -5.51 40.30 -3.25
CA GLU A 69 -6.58 39.92 -2.33
C GLU A 69 -6.18 38.70 -1.50
N ILE A 70 -5.66 37.67 -2.18
CA ILE A 70 -5.16 36.45 -1.53
C ILE A 70 -4.00 36.77 -0.59
N ALA A 71 -3.09 37.66 -0.98
CA ALA A 71 -2.00 38.13 -0.12
C ALA A 71 -2.53 38.78 1.16
N GLY A 72 -3.64 39.52 1.08
CA GLY A 72 -4.35 40.08 2.23
C GLY A 72 -4.98 39.03 3.15
N LEU A 73 -5.47 37.91 2.59
CA LEU A 73 -5.97 36.76 3.35
C LEU A 73 -4.84 36.01 4.07
N ILE A 74 -3.75 35.71 3.34
CA ILE A 74 -2.55 35.08 3.90
C ILE A 74 -1.99 35.94 5.04
N LYS A 75 -1.95 37.26 4.87
CA LYS A 75 -1.51 38.20 5.91
C LYS A 75 -2.34 38.08 7.20
N VAL A 76 -3.66 37.90 7.11
CA VAL A 76 -4.50 37.68 8.30
C VAL A 76 -4.12 36.38 9.01
N ALA A 77 -3.98 35.28 8.26
CA ALA A 77 -3.57 33.99 8.84
C ALA A 77 -2.19 34.11 9.52
N HIS A 78 -1.23 34.76 8.86
CA HIS A 78 0.12 34.96 9.39
C HIS A 78 0.12 35.78 10.69
N ILE A 79 -0.73 36.80 10.83
CA ILE A 79 -0.87 37.56 12.09
C ILE A 79 -1.22 36.64 13.28
N TYR A 80 -2.13 35.69 13.09
CA TYR A 80 -2.51 34.75 14.15
C TYR A 80 -1.38 33.76 14.47
N LEU A 81 -0.68 33.27 13.45
CA LEU A 81 0.47 32.40 13.66
C LEU A 81 1.61 33.12 14.43
N ASP A 82 1.90 34.37 14.09
CA ASP A 82 2.91 35.17 14.79
C ASP A 82 2.50 35.46 16.23
N ARG A 83 1.21 35.71 16.49
CA ARG A 83 0.68 35.84 17.86
C ARG A 83 0.82 34.53 18.64
N PHE A 84 0.55 33.37 18.04
CA PHE A 84 0.80 32.08 18.68
C PHE A 84 2.27 31.91 19.06
N PHE A 85 3.21 32.20 18.15
CA PHE A 85 4.64 32.05 18.46
C PHE A 85 5.17 33.04 19.50
N THR A 86 4.59 34.23 19.59
CA THR A 86 5.02 35.25 20.57
C THR A 86 4.39 35.08 21.95
N THR A 87 3.11 34.68 22.01
CA THR A 87 2.34 34.62 23.26
C THR A 87 2.06 33.20 23.77
N GLY A 88 2.14 32.20 22.90
CA GLY A 88 1.72 30.83 23.19
C GLY A 88 0.21 30.60 23.23
N ASP A 89 -0.57 31.53 22.72
CA ASP A 89 -2.03 31.46 22.65
C ASP A 89 -2.49 30.39 21.64
N LEU A 90 -2.94 29.24 22.14
CA LEU A 90 -3.46 28.13 21.33
C LEU A 90 -4.68 28.51 20.50
N LYS A 91 -5.49 29.49 20.94
CA LYS A 91 -6.64 29.97 20.17
C LYS A 91 -6.18 30.61 18.87
N CYS A 92 -5.08 31.36 18.93
CA CYS A 92 -4.48 31.94 17.74
C CYS A 92 -3.96 30.86 16.77
N LEU A 93 -3.39 29.77 17.30
CA LEU A 93 -3.01 28.62 16.47
C LEU A 93 -4.23 28.00 15.78
N VAL A 94 -5.31 27.73 16.51
CA VAL A 94 -6.53 27.15 15.94
C VAL A 94 -7.13 28.05 14.86
N ILE A 95 -7.22 29.36 15.09
CA ILE A 95 -7.70 30.32 14.09
C ILE A 95 -6.77 30.36 12.86
N PHE A 96 -5.45 30.29 13.05
CA PHE A 96 -4.51 30.17 11.94
C PHE A 96 -4.77 28.91 11.12
N VAL A 97 -4.87 27.74 11.77
CA VAL A 97 -5.12 26.46 11.10
C VAL A 97 -6.44 26.53 10.34
N TYR A 98 -7.49 27.09 10.94
CA TYR A 98 -8.80 27.28 10.33
C TYR A 98 -8.72 28.07 9.02
N CYS A 99 -8.07 29.24 9.04
CA CYS A 99 -7.84 30.02 7.83
C CYS A 99 -7.01 29.24 6.79
N ASN A 100 -5.96 28.54 7.25
CA ASN A 100 -5.05 27.83 6.35
C ASN A 100 -5.67 26.56 5.73
N CYS A 101 -6.72 25.98 6.35
CA CYS A 101 -7.48 24.88 5.75
C CYS A 101 -8.08 25.28 4.38
N TYR A 102 -8.51 26.54 4.25
CA TYR A 102 -9.02 27.06 2.98
C TYR A 102 -7.93 27.56 2.06
N LEU A 103 -6.90 28.24 2.60
CA LEU A 103 -5.81 28.79 1.79
C LEU A 103 -4.86 27.70 1.25
N LYS A 104 -4.76 26.56 1.94
CA LYS A 104 -3.88 25.43 1.61
C LYS A 104 -2.41 25.83 1.37
N VAL A 105 -1.91 26.83 2.11
CA VAL A 105 -0.50 27.22 2.05
C VAL A 105 0.32 26.23 2.88
N ASP A 106 1.42 25.71 2.33
CA ASP A 106 2.35 24.88 3.09
C ASP A 106 2.87 25.62 4.34
N ASN A 107 2.68 25.05 5.53
CA ASN A 107 3.10 25.66 6.80
C ASN A 107 4.60 25.96 6.85
N ASN A 108 5.42 25.24 6.07
CA ASN A 108 6.85 25.52 5.94
C ASN A 108 7.12 26.92 5.39
N LYS A 109 6.25 27.46 4.53
CA LYS A 109 6.40 28.82 3.97
C LYS A 109 6.25 29.89 5.05
N PHE A 110 5.40 29.67 6.05
CA PHE A 110 5.29 30.55 7.21
C PHE A 110 6.48 30.42 8.19
N GLY A 111 7.40 29.49 7.93
CA GLY A 111 8.56 29.23 8.78
C GLY A 111 8.26 28.35 9.99
N ALA A 112 7.10 27.68 10.06
CA ALA A 112 6.67 26.90 11.22
C ALA A 112 7.73 25.88 11.67
N GLY A 113 8.39 25.18 10.74
CA GLY A 113 9.44 24.20 11.06
C GLY A 113 10.85 24.77 11.28
N LYS A 114 11.11 26.05 10.93
CA LYS A 114 12.46 26.64 10.92
C LYS A 114 12.69 27.69 12.01
N ARG A 115 11.63 28.20 12.64
CA ARG A 115 11.75 29.24 13.69
C ARG A 115 12.31 28.63 14.98
N ARG A 116 13.54 29.02 15.33
CA ARG A 116 14.08 28.84 16.69
C ARG A 116 13.69 30.06 17.52
N PHE A 117 12.89 29.85 18.57
CA PHE A 117 12.54 30.90 19.52
C PHE A 117 12.51 30.36 20.95
N LYS A 118 12.76 31.24 21.92
CA LYS A 118 12.69 30.91 23.35
C LYS A 118 11.27 30.44 23.68
N GLY A 119 11.15 29.30 24.37
CA GLY A 119 9.85 28.74 24.76
C GLY A 119 9.21 27.76 23.79
N LYS A 120 9.89 27.36 22.68
CA LYS A 120 9.38 26.31 21.76
C LYS A 120 8.88 25.06 22.49
N ASN A 121 9.64 24.54 23.45
CA ASN A 121 9.26 23.34 24.21
C ASN A 121 7.93 23.52 24.96
N LYS A 122 7.66 24.71 25.51
CA LYS A 122 6.38 25.00 26.18
C LYS A 122 5.24 24.97 25.17
N LEU A 123 5.42 25.55 23.97
CA LEU A 123 4.39 25.50 22.92
C LEU A 123 4.15 24.07 22.42
N VAL A 124 5.21 23.29 22.25
CA VAL A 124 5.12 21.87 21.87
C VAL A 124 4.33 21.09 22.92
N ASN A 125 4.61 21.30 24.22
CA ASN A 125 3.87 20.65 25.30
C ASN A 125 2.39 21.06 25.32
N ASN A 126 2.10 22.37 25.20
CA ASN A 126 0.72 22.87 25.14
C ASN A 126 -0.06 22.27 23.95
N LEU A 127 0.58 22.15 22.79
CA LEU A 127 -0.03 21.55 21.60
C LEU A 127 -0.24 20.04 21.79
N GLN A 128 0.73 19.35 22.39
CA GLN A 128 0.60 17.93 22.72
C GLN A 128 -0.57 17.69 23.68
N GLU A 129 -0.69 18.49 24.75
CA GLU A 129 -1.80 18.42 25.70
C GLU A 129 -3.15 18.65 25.01
N LEU A 130 -3.23 19.66 24.12
CA LEU A 130 -4.43 19.92 23.34
C LEU A 130 -4.84 18.73 22.47
N ILE A 131 -3.89 18.13 21.74
CA ILE A 131 -4.15 16.98 20.87
C ILE A 131 -4.54 15.75 21.71
N GLN A 132 -3.97 15.57 22.89
CA GLN A 132 -4.32 14.45 23.79
C GLN A 132 -5.74 14.55 24.37
N LYS A 133 -6.35 15.74 24.38
CA LYS A 133 -7.77 15.89 24.75
C LYS A 133 -8.70 15.29 23.69
N PHE A 134 -8.25 15.20 22.44
CA PHE A 134 -9.05 14.62 21.37
C PHE A 134 -9.13 13.10 21.52
N LYS A 135 -10.35 12.60 21.72
CA LYS A 135 -10.64 11.17 21.80
C LYS A 135 -11.72 10.82 20.79
N ILE A 136 -11.42 9.86 19.93
CA ILE A 136 -12.39 9.30 19.01
C ILE A 136 -13.11 8.18 19.74
N LYS A 137 -14.44 8.26 19.78
CA LYS A 137 -15.27 7.18 20.29
C LYS A 137 -16.23 6.80 19.19
N ILE A 138 -16.15 5.55 18.77
CA ILE A 138 -17.17 4.96 17.89
C ILE A 138 -18.18 4.27 18.78
N GLU A 139 -19.42 4.71 18.69
CA GLU A 139 -20.56 4.10 19.37
C GLU A 139 -21.52 3.55 18.33
N LEU A 140 -22.10 2.38 18.64
CA LEU A 140 -23.21 1.85 17.86
C LEU A 140 -24.44 2.66 18.23
N VAL A 141 -25.18 3.12 17.23
CA VAL A 141 -26.51 3.71 17.46
C VAL A 141 -27.46 2.63 18.01
N PRO A 142 -28.45 3.00 18.86
CA PRO A 142 -29.31 2.03 19.56
C PRO A 142 -30.05 1.05 18.62
N ASP A 143 -30.32 1.48 17.40
CA ASP A 143 -31.03 0.79 16.32
C ASP A 143 -30.10 0.28 15.21
N ALA A 144 -28.77 0.27 15.44
CA ALA A 144 -27.79 -0.21 14.48
C ALA A 144 -28.12 -1.63 13.99
N GLY A 145 -27.96 -1.86 12.69
CA GLY A 145 -28.27 -3.14 12.07
C GLY A 145 -27.38 -4.28 12.59
N TYR A 146 -27.83 -5.53 12.43
CA TYR A 146 -27.08 -6.71 12.90
C TYR A 146 -25.63 -6.74 12.39
N TYR A 147 -25.42 -6.40 11.12
CA TYR A 147 -24.10 -6.41 10.49
C TYR A 147 -23.13 -5.41 11.15
N GLU A 148 -23.58 -4.17 11.40
CA GLU A 148 -22.77 -3.14 12.04
C GLU A 148 -22.39 -3.54 13.47
N ARG A 149 -23.35 -4.07 14.25
CA ARG A 149 -23.09 -4.59 15.61
C ARG A 149 -22.02 -5.68 15.59
N LYS A 150 -22.17 -6.66 14.70
CA LYS A 150 -21.24 -7.77 14.56
C LYS A 150 -19.85 -7.27 14.17
N LEU A 151 -19.76 -6.34 13.22
CA LEU A 151 -18.50 -5.81 12.74
C LEU A 151 -17.76 -5.02 13.82
N THR A 152 -18.46 -4.14 14.55
CA THR A 152 -17.87 -3.39 15.68
C THR A 152 -17.43 -4.31 16.81
N GLN A 153 -18.22 -5.34 17.14
CA GLN A 153 -17.82 -6.33 18.15
C GLN A 153 -16.59 -7.14 17.71
N HIS A 154 -16.56 -7.56 16.44
CA HIS A 154 -15.45 -8.29 15.86
C HIS A 154 -14.15 -7.47 15.87
N ALA A 155 -14.24 -6.17 15.58
CA ALA A 155 -13.10 -5.26 15.68
C ALA A 155 -12.59 -5.08 17.12
N LYS A 156 -13.49 -4.99 18.10
CA LYS A 156 -13.10 -4.90 19.53
C LYS A 156 -12.36 -6.16 19.99
N VAL A 157 -12.86 -7.33 19.63
CA VAL A 157 -12.19 -8.62 19.91
C VAL A 157 -10.85 -8.68 19.18
N GLY A 158 -10.84 -8.32 17.90
CA GLY A 158 -9.63 -8.27 17.09
C GLY A 158 -8.55 -7.37 17.66
N PHE A 159 -8.92 -6.22 18.23
CA PHE A 159 -7.96 -5.33 18.87
C PHE A 159 -7.27 -5.99 20.08
N VAL A 160 -8.05 -6.69 20.92
CA VAL A 160 -7.52 -7.42 22.09
C VAL A 160 -6.61 -8.58 21.66
N GLU A 161 -6.98 -9.28 20.58
CA GLU A 161 -6.22 -10.39 20.02
C GLU A 161 -5.04 -9.96 19.12
N ASN A 162 -4.84 -8.66 18.94
CA ASN A 162 -3.90 -8.10 17.98
C ASN A 162 -4.09 -8.69 16.56
N ASP A 163 -5.35 -8.87 16.16
CA ASP A 163 -5.80 -9.37 14.87
C ASP A 163 -6.08 -8.20 13.93
N LEU A 164 -5.10 -7.96 13.06
CA LEU A 164 -5.12 -6.90 12.07
C LEU A 164 -6.33 -7.01 11.14
N LYS A 165 -6.69 -8.21 10.68
CA LYS A 165 -7.79 -8.40 9.72
C LYS A 165 -9.12 -7.99 10.34
N LYS A 166 -9.42 -8.48 11.56
CA LYS A 166 -10.66 -8.16 12.27
C LYS A 166 -10.82 -6.65 12.51
N VAL A 167 -9.74 -5.96 12.86
CA VAL A 167 -9.74 -4.51 13.07
C VAL A 167 -9.94 -3.77 11.75
N TYR A 168 -9.19 -4.13 10.72
CA TYR A 168 -9.19 -3.39 9.46
C TYR A 168 -10.38 -3.69 8.55
N ASP A 169 -11.05 -4.83 8.71
CA ASP A 169 -12.36 -5.08 8.08
C ASP A 169 -13.38 -4.01 8.52
N PHE A 170 -13.34 -3.61 9.80
CA PHE A 170 -14.16 -2.52 10.33
C PHE A 170 -13.72 -1.14 9.82
N VAL A 171 -12.41 -0.86 9.81
CA VAL A 171 -11.85 0.40 9.28
C VAL A 171 -12.27 0.60 7.82
N LEU A 172 -12.06 -0.41 6.97
CA LEU A 172 -12.39 -0.37 5.55
C LEU A 172 -13.90 -0.23 5.31
N ALA A 173 -14.74 -0.90 6.09
CA ALA A 173 -16.18 -0.73 6.00
C ALA A 173 -16.61 0.71 6.35
N THR A 174 -15.99 1.30 7.37
CA THR A 174 -16.24 2.68 7.78
C THR A 174 -15.81 3.66 6.68
N GLU A 175 -14.63 3.47 6.10
CA GLU A 175 -14.12 4.28 4.97
C GLU A 175 -15.05 4.23 3.75
N ARG A 176 -15.62 3.04 3.44
CA ARG A 176 -16.57 2.86 2.33
C ARG A 176 -17.94 3.51 2.58
N GLY A 177 -18.31 3.75 3.84
CA GLY A 177 -19.59 4.34 4.24
C GLY A 177 -19.79 5.82 3.88
N GLY A 178 -18.85 6.44 3.15
CA GLY A 178 -18.97 7.79 2.60
C GLY A 178 -17.96 8.76 3.20
N ARG A 179 -18.22 9.30 4.39
CA ARG A 179 -17.30 10.27 5.04
C ARG A 179 -16.08 9.60 5.69
N GLY A 180 -16.09 8.28 5.88
CA GLY A 180 -15.02 7.58 6.58
C GLY A 180 -14.72 8.21 7.94
N PHE A 181 -13.44 8.39 8.23
CA PHE A 181 -12.99 9.09 9.44
C PHE A 181 -12.81 10.61 9.23
N HIS A 182 -13.21 11.18 8.09
CA HIS A 182 -13.09 12.62 7.80
C HIS A 182 -14.23 13.44 8.40
N PHE A 183 -14.34 13.44 9.73
CA PHE A 183 -15.38 14.18 10.45
C PHE A 183 -14.87 15.47 11.08
N ASN A 184 -13.55 15.70 11.16
CA ASN A 184 -12.99 16.92 11.76
C ASN A 184 -11.72 17.40 11.03
N TYR A 185 -11.93 18.07 9.90
CA TYR A 185 -10.85 18.59 9.05
C TYR A 185 -9.91 19.56 9.80
N LEU A 186 -10.41 20.29 10.80
CA LEU A 186 -9.62 21.27 11.54
C LEU A 186 -8.59 20.57 12.44
N VAL A 187 -8.99 19.50 13.14
CA VAL A 187 -8.09 18.67 13.94
C VAL A 187 -7.10 17.93 13.04
N GLU A 188 -7.53 17.42 11.89
CA GLU A 188 -6.62 16.79 10.91
C GLU A 188 -5.50 17.75 10.46
N ASN A 189 -5.85 19.00 10.16
CA ASN A 189 -4.87 20.03 9.78
C ASN A 189 -4.01 20.48 10.98
N LEU A 190 -4.54 20.46 12.20
CA LEU A 190 -3.77 20.73 13.42
C LEU A 190 -2.72 19.64 13.67
N LEU A 191 -3.06 18.37 13.45
CA LEU A 191 -2.13 17.24 13.53
C LEU A 191 -1.01 17.37 12.50
N TYR A 192 -1.36 17.74 11.26
CA TYR A 192 -0.37 17.99 10.23
C TYR A 192 0.56 19.17 10.57
N PHE A 193 0.01 20.27 11.10
CA PHE A 193 0.79 21.38 11.61
C PHE A 193 1.75 20.93 12.72
N TYR A 194 1.27 20.13 13.68
CA TYR A 194 2.10 19.63 14.79
C TYR A 194 3.29 18.83 14.28
N PHE A 195 3.07 17.93 13.31
CA PHE A 195 4.13 17.20 12.63
C PHE A 195 5.18 18.13 11.99
N GLN A 196 4.75 19.20 11.31
CA GLN A 196 5.67 20.14 10.67
C GLN A 196 6.38 21.06 11.67
N PHE A 197 5.75 21.36 12.81
CA PHE A 197 6.28 22.22 13.86
C PHE A 197 7.34 21.54 14.73
N ASP A 198 7.08 20.31 15.19
CA ASP A 198 8.05 19.50 15.90
C ASP A 198 7.86 17.99 15.64
N ARG A 199 8.58 17.51 14.62
CA ARG A 199 8.53 16.11 14.20
C ARG A 199 8.92 15.15 15.32
N ASN A 200 9.93 15.47 16.13
CA ASN A 200 10.40 14.56 17.17
C ASN A 200 9.34 14.36 18.26
N ALA A 201 8.69 15.45 18.68
CA ALA A 201 7.60 15.39 19.64
C ALA A 201 6.39 14.65 19.07
N PHE A 202 6.04 14.92 17.80
CA PHE A 202 4.98 14.20 17.10
C PHE A 202 5.23 12.69 17.05
N ILE A 203 6.45 12.25 16.67
CA ILE A 203 6.84 10.83 16.66
C ILE A 203 6.69 10.21 18.06
N LYS A 204 7.14 10.91 19.11
CA LYS A 204 7.00 10.45 20.49
C LYS A 204 5.54 10.26 20.89
N GLN A 205 4.64 11.12 20.42
CA GLN A 205 3.20 11.01 20.67
C GLN A 205 2.58 9.84 19.92
N ILE A 206 2.79 9.74 18.60
CA ILE A 206 2.15 8.67 17.80
C ILE A 206 2.63 7.28 18.23
N ASN A 207 3.87 7.15 18.69
CA ASN A 207 4.36 5.88 19.26
C ASN A 207 3.56 5.39 20.46
N ARG A 208 2.85 6.28 21.17
CA ARG A 208 2.04 5.96 22.34
C ARG A 208 0.58 5.69 22.00
N LEU A 209 0.17 5.88 20.74
CA LEU A 209 -1.20 5.59 20.32
C LEU A 209 -1.43 4.08 20.35
N SER A 210 -2.49 3.65 21.00
CA SER A 210 -2.89 2.24 21.04
C SER A 210 -4.12 1.96 20.18
N ASP A 211 -5.02 2.93 20.03
CA ASP A 211 -6.29 2.74 19.32
C ASP A 211 -6.11 2.89 17.78
N PRO A 212 -6.37 1.83 16.99
CA PRO A 212 -6.22 1.85 15.54
C PRO A 212 -7.11 2.88 14.85
N VAL A 213 -8.30 3.15 15.37
CA VAL A 213 -9.21 4.15 14.80
C VAL A 213 -8.65 5.55 14.94
N THR A 214 -8.13 5.87 16.13
CA THR A 214 -7.40 7.12 16.37
C THR A 214 -6.18 7.23 15.45
N ILE A 215 -5.44 6.13 15.25
CA ILE A 215 -4.29 6.09 14.33
C ILE A 215 -4.72 6.39 12.88
N VAL A 216 -5.79 5.76 12.37
CA VAL A 216 -6.33 6.03 11.02
C VAL A 216 -6.69 7.51 10.86
N PHE A 217 -7.45 8.07 11.81
CA PHE A 217 -7.81 9.48 11.80
C PHE A 217 -6.60 10.41 11.78
N TYR A 218 -5.52 10.06 12.50
CA TYR A 218 -4.33 10.89 12.56
C TYR A 218 -3.67 11.07 11.18
N PHE A 219 -3.71 10.04 10.34
CA PHE A 219 -2.94 9.99 9.10
C PHE A 219 -3.77 10.11 7.83
N GLN A 220 -5.10 9.97 7.89
CA GLN A 220 -5.97 10.00 6.72
C GLN A 220 -5.75 11.24 5.82
N SER A 221 -5.46 12.41 6.39
CA SER A 221 -5.26 13.65 5.60
C SER A 221 -3.79 14.00 5.36
N PHE A 222 -2.86 13.14 5.77
CA PHE A 222 -1.45 13.41 5.55
C PHE A 222 -1.08 13.21 4.06
N PRO A 223 -0.36 14.18 3.45
CA PRO A 223 0.19 14.00 2.12
C PRO A 223 1.18 12.83 2.06
N ARG A 224 1.26 12.15 0.91
CA ARG A 224 2.17 11.01 0.68
C ARG A 224 3.61 11.27 1.14
N GLN A 225 4.17 12.44 0.82
CA GLN A 225 5.54 12.79 1.20
C GLN A 225 5.72 12.93 2.72
N ALA A 226 4.68 13.38 3.43
CA ALA A 226 4.70 13.46 4.89
C ALA A 226 4.65 12.07 5.52
N LEU A 227 3.82 11.18 4.98
CA LEU A 227 3.76 9.76 5.37
C LEU A 227 5.13 9.07 5.20
N LEU A 228 5.79 9.22 4.05
CA LEU A 228 7.15 8.70 3.82
C LEU A 228 8.18 9.29 4.80
N THR A 229 8.05 10.58 5.12
CA THR A 229 8.94 11.26 6.06
C THR A 229 8.77 10.76 7.50
N LEU A 230 7.54 10.45 7.90
CA LEU A 230 7.25 9.81 9.19
C LEU A 230 7.80 8.39 9.23
N LEU A 231 7.54 7.62 8.19
CA LEU A 231 7.93 6.23 8.08
C LEU A 231 9.46 6.05 8.14
N GLY A 232 10.21 6.92 7.46
CA GLY A 232 11.67 6.93 7.50
C GLY A 232 12.29 7.50 8.79
N HIS A 233 11.50 7.81 9.81
CA HIS A 233 12.01 8.37 11.06
C HIS A 233 12.53 7.24 11.98
N PRO A 234 13.80 7.28 12.44
CA PRO A 234 14.46 6.16 13.13
C PRO A 234 13.87 5.83 14.51
N ARG A 235 13.06 6.73 15.08
CA ARG A 235 12.40 6.54 16.38
C ARG A 235 10.96 6.02 16.26
N LEU A 236 10.42 5.83 15.06
CA LEU A 236 9.08 5.27 14.89
C LEU A 236 9.14 3.77 15.13
N THR A 237 8.40 3.27 16.12
CA THR A 237 8.46 1.85 16.52
C THR A 237 7.08 1.21 16.72
N ASN A 238 6.02 2.01 16.76
CA ASN A 238 4.67 1.49 16.98
C ASN A 238 4.14 0.75 15.74
N SER A 239 3.83 -0.54 15.90
CA SER A 239 3.46 -1.42 14.80
C SER A 239 2.17 -1.00 14.09
N TRP A 240 1.15 -0.58 14.84
CA TRP A 240 -0.13 -0.11 14.27
C TRP A 240 0.08 1.16 13.45
N VAL A 241 0.88 2.11 13.95
CA VAL A 241 1.21 3.34 13.22
C VAL A 241 1.99 3.05 11.95
N ILE A 242 3.04 2.22 12.04
CA ILE A 242 3.85 1.85 10.87
C ILE A 242 2.96 1.20 9.82
N PHE A 243 2.12 0.25 10.21
CA PHE A 243 1.21 -0.42 9.29
C PHE A 243 0.21 0.53 8.65
N GLU A 244 -0.44 1.40 9.41
CA GLU A 244 -1.40 2.35 8.85
C GLU A 244 -0.74 3.27 7.83
N ILE A 245 0.46 3.76 8.13
CA ILE A 245 1.22 4.59 7.18
C ILE A 245 1.52 3.80 5.90
N ILE A 246 1.93 2.53 6.00
CA ILE A 246 2.18 1.68 4.83
C ILE A 246 0.88 1.46 4.06
N ARG A 247 -0.24 1.12 4.71
CA ARG A 247 -1.56 0.94 4.08
C ARG A 247 -1.98 2.18 3.29
N LEU A 248 -1.86 3.37 3.89
CA LEU A 248 -2.18 4.62 3.20
C LEU A 248 -1.25 4.89 2.01
N LEU A 249 0.01 4.48 2.09
CA LEU A 249 0.96 4.58 0.96
C LEU A 249 0.65 3.57 -0.15
N THR A 250 0.06 2.42 0.17
CA THR A 250 -0.36 1.41 -0.82
C THR A 250 -1.68 1.77 -1.49
N ASP A 251 -2.63 2.35 -0.74
CA ASP A 251 -3.95 2.77 -1.25
C ASP A 251 -3.89 4.06 -2.07
N ARG A 252 -2.79 4.83 -1.96
CA ARG A 252 -2.54 6.08 -2.70
C ARG A 252 -1.38 5.89 -3.67
N PRO A 253 -1.56 5.11 -4.76
CA PRO A 253 -0.52 4.93 -5.75
C PRO A 253 -0.11 6.28 -6.36
N ASP A 254 1.17 6.39 -6.72
CA ASP A 254 1.59 7.52 -7.55
C ASP A 254 0.85 7.44 -8.90
N LYS A 255 0.54 8.58 -9.54
CA LYS A 255 -0.28 8.67 -10.76
C LYS A 255 0.26 7.82 -11.92
N LYS A 256 1.51 7.36 -11.85
CA LYS A 256 2.19 6.50 -12.84
C LYS A 256 2.57 5.12 -12.33
N ASN A 257 2.24 4.73 -11.09
CA ASN A 257 2.75 3.51 -10.42
C ASN A 257 4.28 3.35 -10.45
N GLN A 258 5.02 4.43 -10.74
CA GLN A 258 6.47 4.45 -10.73
C GLN A 258 6.95 4.84 -9.34
N TYR A 259 7.14 3.85 -8.48
CA TYR A 259 7.67 4.09 -7.15
C TYR A 259 9.17 4.40 -7.23
N ASN A 260 9.58 5.52 -6.66
CA ASN A 260 11.00 5.86 -6.62
C ASN A 260 11.75 4.88 -5.67
N LYS A 261 13.06 4.67 -5.91
CA LYS A 261 13.89 3.74 -5.12
C LYS A 261 13.97 4.08 -3.63
N ARG A 262 13.95 5.38 -3.27
CA ARG A 262 13.97 5.86 -1.89
C ARG A 262 12.68 5.51 -1.15
N ASP A 263 11.53 5.59 -1.81
CA ASP A 263 10.23 5.23 -1.21
C ASP A 263 10.19 3.73 -0.89
N ILE A 264 10.59 2.90 -1.86
CA ILE A 264 10.69 1.44 -1.69
C ILE A 264 11.58 1.11 -0.49
N LYS A 265 12.78 1.71 -0.43
CA LYS A 265 13.73 1.52 0.69
C LYS A 265 13.16 1.98 2.03
N THR A 266 12.43 3.09 2.07
CA THR A 266 11.82 3.63 3.29
C THR A 266 10.76 2.67 3.86
N VAL A 267 9.92 2.12 2.98
CA VAL A 267 8.93 1.10 3.36
C VAL A 267 9.63 -0.18 3.78
N GLY A 268 10.64 -0.66 3.03
CA GLY A 268 11.40 -1.87 3.35
C GLY A 268 12.11 -1.81 4.71
N GLN A 269 12.71 -0.66 5.04
CA GLN A 269 13.29 -0.43 6.37
C GLN A 269 12.25 -0.50 7.49
N SER A 270 11.04 -0.01 7.24
CA SER A 270 9.96 -0.04 8.24
C SER A 270 9.33 -1.41 8.39
N LEU A 271 9.28 -2.19 7.31
CA LEU A 271 8.96 -3.62 7.38
C LEU A 271 10.00 -4.37 8.23
N ASN A 272 11.28 -4.01 8.13
CA ASN A 272 12.32 -4.59 8.98
C ASN A 272 12.12 -4.26 10.46
N ILE A 273 11.73 -3.02 10.77
CA ILE A 273 11.36 -2.62 12.15
C ILE A 273 10.18 -3.47 12.65
N LEU A 274 9.13 -3.64 11.84
CA LEU A 274 7.99 -4.50 12.20
C LEU A 274 8.43 -5.94 12.47
N TYR A 275 9.26 -6.52 11.60
CA TYR A 275 9.78 -7.88 11.75
C TYR A 275 10.57 -8.04 13.07
N LEU A 276 11.46 -7.11 13.39
CA LEU A 276 12.29 -7.16 14.61
C LEU A 276 11.49 -6.93 15.90
N HIS A 277 10.49 -6.05 15.88
CA HIS A 277 9.74 -5.68 17.10
C HIS A 277 8.48 -6.52 17.31
N ASN A 278 7.82 -6.98 16.25
CA ASN A 278 6.56 -7.69 16.33
C ASN A 278 6.34 -8.60 15.10
N ARG A 279 7.07 -9.72 15.06
CA ARG A 279 7.05 -10.69 13.95
C ARG A 279 5.65 -11.19 13.59
N ASN A 280 4.78 -11.47 14.58
CA ASN A 280 3.41 -11.89 14.32
C ASN A 280 2.59 -10.81 13.60
N PHE A 281 2.78 -9.54 13.98
CA PHE A 281 2.13 -8.42 13.31
C PHE A 281 2.68 -8.21 11.89
N TYR A 282 3.99 -8.38 11.69
CA TYR A 282 4.62 -8.36 10.37
C TYR A 282 4.03 -9.43 9.43
N ILE A 283 3.85 -10.67 9.91
CA ILE A 283 3.23 -11.75 9.12
C ILE A 283 1.80 -11.38 8.73
N LYS A 284 0.99 -10.87 9.66
CA LYS A 284 -0.37 -10.40 9.36
C LYS A 284 -0.39 -9.23 8.37
N ALA A 285 0.60 -8.36 8.40
CA ALA A 285 0.74 -7.27 7.44
C ALA A 285 1.05 -7.78 6.02
N ILE A 286 1.85 -8.85 5.89
CA ILE A 286 2.06 -9.54 4.60
C ILE A 286 0.73 -10.06 4.06
N ASP A 287 -0.02 -10.81 4.87
CA ASP A 287 -1.32 -11.35 4.46
C ASP A 287 -2.28 -10.26 3.98
N PHE A 288 -2.31 -9.11 4.66
CA PHE A 288 -3.19 -8.01 4.30
C PHE A 288 -2.75 -7.24 3.04
N LEU A 289 -1.45 -6.93 2.90
CA LEU A 289 -0.94 -6.01 1.88
C LEU A 289 -0.34 -6.72 0.65
N HIS A 290 -0.39 -8.06 0.58
CA HIS A 290 0.27 -8.86 -0.46
C HIS A 290 -0.12 -8.50 -1.90
N ARG A 291 -1.22 -7.79 -2.12
CA ARG A 291 -1.68 -7.37 -3.46
C ARG A 291 -1.06 -6.06 -3.93
N SER A 292 -0.44 -5.28 -3.03
CA SER A 292 0.11 -3.99 -3.39
C SER A 292 1.48 -4.11 -4.07
N THR A 293 1.64 -3.44 -5.21
CA THR A 293 2.92 -3.31 -5.92
C THR A 293 4.01 -2.69 -5.04
N LEU A 294 3.72 -1.57 -4.36
CA LEU A 294 4.70 -0.92 -3.48
C LEU A 294 5.12 -1.85 -2.34
N PHE A 295 4.17 -2.58 -1.76
CA PHE A 295 4.45 -3.51 -0.67
C PHE A 295 5.38 -4.65 -1.15
N ASN A 296 5.11 -5.24 -2.30
CA ASN A 296 5.92 -6.34 -2.85
C ASN A 296 7.34 -5.87 -3.23
N LEU A 297 7.48 -4.67 -3.80
CA LEU A 297 8.79 -4.04 -4.00
C LEU A 297 9.52 -3.84 -2.67
N ALA A 298 8.83 -3.31 -1.65
CA ALA A 298 9.45 -3.06 -0.35
C ALA A 298 9.80 -4.35 0.39
N LEU A 299 8.99 -5.40 0.25
CA LEU A 299 9.24 -6.72 0.82
C LEU A 299 10.52 -7.31 0.23
N GLY A 300 10.68 -7.28 -1.10
CA GLY A 300 11.91 -7.72 -1.76
C GLY A 300 13.16 -6.93 -1.34
N ASP A 301 13.04 -5.64 -1.06
CA ASP A 301 14.15 -4.83 -0.51
C ASP A 301 14.48 -5.21 0.94
N GLN A 302 13.46 -5.48 1.76
CA GLN A 302 13.62 -5.84 3.17
C GLN A 302 14.28 -7.21 3.37
N MET A 303 14.00 -8.16 2.47
CA MET A 303 14.47 -9.55 2.56
C MET A 303 15.99 -9.71 2.69
N VAL A 304 16.80 -8.72 2.26
CA VAL A 304 18.25 -8.71 2.47
C VAL A 304 18.63 -8.87 3.95
N ASN A 305 17.74 -8.45 4.86
CA ASN A 305 17.97 -8.51 6.32
C ASN A 305 17.39 -9.77 6.97
N LEU A 306 16.76 -10.67 6.21
CA LEU A 306 16.23 -11.93 6.72
C LEU A 306 17.29 -13.03 6.64
N ASN A 307 17.24 -13.97 7.58
CA ASN A 307 18.00 -15.21 7.48
C ASN A 307 17.30 -16.20 6.53
N ASP A 308 17.99 -17.29 6.20
CA ASP A 308 17.52 -18.27 5.23
C ASP A 308 16.24 -19.01 5.67
N GLU A 309 16.10 -19.27 6.98
CA GLU A 309 14.89 -19.88 7.56
C GLU A 309 13.67 -18.97 7.37
N ASP A 310 13.84 -17.66 7.57
CA ASP A 310 12.78 -16.67 7.44
C ASP A 310 12.42 -16.38 5.98
N ILE A 311 13.41 -16.38 5.08
CA ILE A 311 13.14 -16.35 3.63
C ILE A 311 12.32 -17.57 3.23
N THR A 312 12.69 -18.75 3.73
CA THR A 312 11.95 -19.99 3.46
C THR A 312 10.54 -19.94 4.04
N ALA A 313 10.37 -19.47 5.28
CA ALA A 313 9.08 -19.31 5.94
C ALA A 313 8.17 -18.31 5.21
N LEU A 314 8.72 -17.21 4.70
CA LEU A 314 8.00 -16.20 3.93
C LEU A 314 7.31 -16.83 2.73
N PHE A 315 8.04 -17.60 1.91
CA PHE A 315 7.46 -18.22 0.73
C PHE A 315 6.62 -19.45 1.02
N SER A 316 6.95 -20.24 2.03
CA SER A 316 6.20 -21.46 2.36
C SER A 316 4.89 -21.18 3.09
N THR A 317 4.84 -20.17 3.96
CA THR A 317 3.69 -19.97 4.88
C THR A 317 3.15 -18.55 4.92
N TRP A 318 3.99 -17.51 4.99
CA TRP A 318 3.51 -16.16 5.32
C TRP A 318 2.88 -15.42 4.14
N LEU A 319 3.43 -15.59 2.93
CA LEU A 319 2.93 -14.94 1.73
C LEU A 319 1.69 -15.70 1.24
N PRO A 320 0.53 -15.06 1.01
CA PRO A 320 -0.62 -15.76 0.47
C PRO A 320 -0.36 -16.27 -0.95
N PHE A 321 -0.82 -17.48 -1.23
CA PHE A 321 -0.80 -18.07 -2.57
C PHE A 321 -2.13 -17.79 -3.27
N SER A 322 -2.10 -17.25 -4.48
CA SER A 322 -3.30 -17.03 -5.29
C SER A 322 -3.31 -17.96 -6.49
N LYS A 323 -4.42 -18.70 -6.63
CA LYS A 323 -4.72 -19.51 -7.84
C LYS A 323 -5.12 -18.63 -9.05
N TYR A 324 -5.17 -17.31 -8.89
CA TYR A 324 -5.64 -16.34 -9.89
C TYR A 324 -4.60 -15.26 -10.20
N ASP A 325 -4.67 -14.70 -11.42
CA ASP A 325 -3.72 -13.76 -12.00
C ASP A 325 -3.67 -12.36 -11.35
N HIS A 326 -4.71 -11.96 -10.61
CA HIS A 326 -4.80 -10.62 -10.02
C HIS A 326 -3.65 -10.25 -9.06
N THR A 327 -2.86 -11.21 -8.56
CA THR A 327 -1.65 -10.95 -7.75
C THR A 327 -0.34 -11.21 -8.49
N LEU A 328 -0.40 -11.77 -9.71
CA LEU A 328 0.78 -12.10 -10.51
C LEU A 328 1.65 -10.88 -10.78
N GLU A 329 1.05 -9.73 -11.11
CA GLU A 329 1.80 -8.49 -11.33
C GLU A 329 2.57 -8.06 -10.08
N ALA A 330 1.93 -8.05 -8.92
CA ALA A 330 2.56 -7.69 -7.65
C ALA A 330 3.71 -8.65 -7.30
N ARG A 331 3.53 -9.96 -7.54
CA ARG A 331 4.58 -10.96 -7.36
C ARG A 331 5.75 -10.81 -8.32
N ASN A 332 5.50 -10.37 -9.56
CA ASN A 332 6.58 -10.04 -10.51
C ASN A 332 7.42 -8.87 -10.02
N PHE A 333 6.82 -7.89 -9.36
CA PHE A 333 7.57 -6.81 -8.72
C PHE A 333 8.41 -7.30 -7.55
N LEU A 334 7.90 -8.23 -6.73
CA LEU A 334 8.68 -8.89 -5.67
C LEU A 334 9.90 -9.61 -6.28
N LEU A 335 9.67 -10.47 -7.28
CA LEU A 335 10.71 -11.25 -7.94
C LEU A 335 11.81 -10.38 -8.57
N LYS A 336 11.40 -9.33 -9.30
CA LYS A 336 12.34 -8.34 -9.86
C LYS A 336 13.17 -7.67 -8.78
N GLN A 337 12.55 -7.29 -7.67
CA GLN A 337 13.28 -6.65 -6.59
C GLN A 337 14.23 -7.63 -5.89
N MET A 338 13.82 -8.89 -5.69
CA MET A 338 14.70 -9.92 -5.12
C MET A 338 15.95 -10.12 -5.96
N ALA A 339 15.80 -10.28 -7.27
CA ALA A 339 16.91 -10.43 -8.21
C ALA A 339 17.90 -9.25 -8.16
N LEU A 340 17.41 -8.04 -7.85
CA LEU A 340 18.24 -6.83 -7.73
C LEU A 340 18.94 -6.66 -6.38
N ARG A 341 18.45 -7.30 -5.32
CA ARG A 341 18.82 -6.95 -3.93
C ARG A 341 19.44 -8.09 -3.15
N LEU A 342 19.00 -9.32 -3.36
CA LEU A 342 19.49 -10.49 -2.66
C LEU A 342 20.86 -10.92 -3.19
N THR A 343 21.64 -11.59 -2.35
CA THR A 343 22.82 -12.34 -2.83
C THR A 343 22.38 -13.52 -3.69
N SER A 344 23.30 -14.07 -4.49
CA SER A 344 22.99 -15.24 -5.34
C SER A 344 22.44 -16.41 -4.51
N ASP A 345 23.00 -16.67 -3.34
CA ASP A 345 22.57 -17.77 -2.47
C ASP A 345 21.19 -17.51 -1.86
N GLN A 346 20.96 -16.32 -1.30
CA GLN A 346 19.64 -15.93 -0.77
C GLN A 346 18.56 -15.98 -1.85
N TYR A 347 18.90 -15.54 -3.07
CA TYR A 347 17.99 -15.58 -4.20
C TYR A 347 17.63 -17.03 -4.57
N LYS A 348 18.60 -17.94 -4.63
CA LYS A 348 18.37 -19.37 -4.88
C LYS A 348 17.51 -20.02 -3.79
N ILE A 349 17.75 -19.68 -2.52
CA ILE A 349 16.93 -20.16 -1.39
C ILE A 349 15.48 -19.72 -1.55
N ALA A 350 15.27 -18.44 -1.87
CA ALA A 350 13.93 -17.90 -2.08
C ALA A 350 13.22 -18.56 -3.28
N LEU A 351 13.91 -18.75 -4.41
CA LEU A 351 13.37 -19.44 -5.58
C LEU A 351 13.01 -20.90 -5.25
N ASN A 352 13.86 -21.61 -4.52
CA ASN A 352 13.61 -22.99 -4.11
C ASN A 352 12.38 -23.09 -3.19
N ALA A 353 12.25 -22.19 -2.21
CA ALA A 353 11.09 -22.17 -1.32
C ALA A 353 9.78 -21.85 -2.07
N ALA A 354 9.82 -20.89 -2.99
CA ALA A 354 8.69 -20.55 -3.85
C ALA A 354 8.30 -21.71 -4.78
N PHE A 355 9.29 -22.37 -5.40
CA PHE A 355 9.08 -23.54 -6.25
C PHE A 355 8.47 -24.69 -5.47
N ASN A 356 9.01 -25.04 -4.30
CA ASN A 356 8.50 -26.14 -3.48
C ASN A 356 7.04 -25.93 -3.09
N ARG A 357 6.65 -24.70 -2.71
CA ARG A 357 5.25 -24.40 -2.42
C ARG A 357 4.35 -24.56 -3.64
N TRP A 358 4.77 -24.05 -4.79
CA TRP A 358 4.02 -24.22 -6.04
C TRP A 358 3.92 -25.70 -6.43
N LYS A 359 4.98 -26.48 -6.22
CA LYS A 359 5.04 -27.91 -6.51
C LYS A 359 4.14 -28.73 -5.60
N THR A 360 4.09 -28.41 -4.30
CA THR A 360 3.14 -29.00 -3.36
C THR A 360 1.70 -28.80 -3.83
N LEU A 361 1.33 -27.58 -4.23
CA LEU A 361 0.00 -27.32 -4.77
C LEU A 361 -0.26 -28.12 -6.07
N TYR A 362 0.71 -28.13 -6.98
CA TYR A 362 0.62 -28.88 -8.22
C TYR A 362 0.34 -30.36 -7.95
N ASP A 363 1.09 -30.98 -7.02
CA ASP A 363 0.93 -32.38 -6.66
C ASP A 363 -0.41 -32.63 -5.93
N GLU A 364 -0.84 -31.71 -5.05
CA GLU A 364 -2.16 -31.77 -4.40
C GLU A 364 -3.30 -31.82 -5.42
N ILE A 365 -3.27 -30.98 -6.47
CA ILE A 365 -4.31 -30.97 -7.52
C ILE A 365 -4.20 -32.22 -8.42
N LEU A 366 -2.98 -32.67 -8.67
CA LEU A 366 -2.74 -33.85 -9.50
C LEU A 366 -3.34 -35.11 -8.86
N PHE A 367 -3.18 -35.28 -7.54
CA PHE A 367 -3.62 -36.47 -6.81
C PHE A 367 -4.99 -36.34 -6.13
N ASN A 368 -5.59 -35.14 -6.08
CA ASN A 368 -6.93 -34.94 -5.55
C ASN A 368 -7.98 -34.87 -6.67
N ASP A 369 -8.97 -35.75 -6.63
CA ASP A 369 -10.04 -35.84 -7.63
C ASP A 369 -11.06 -34.69 -7.53
N GLU A 370 -11.12 -33.98 -6.40
CA GLU A 370 -12.12 -32.94 -6.14
C GLU A 370 -11.68 -31.51 -6.56
N GLU A 371 -10.37 -31.28 -6.76
CA GLU A 371 -9.85 -29.96 -7.13
C GLU A 371 -9.59 -29.84 -8.64
N TYR A 372 -10.09 -28.76 -9.25
CA TYR A 372 -9.86 -28.45 -10.66
C TYR A 372 -9.34 -27.01 -10.83
N ILE A 373 -8.20 -26.87 -11.52
CA ILE A 373 -7.62 -25.57 -11.90
C ILE A 373 -7.26 -25.60 -13.38
N ASN A 374 -7.81 -24.65 -14.15
CA ASN A 374 -7.56 -24.53 -15.58
C ASN A 374 -6.20 -23.94 -15.94
N ASN A 375 -5.69 -22.98 -15.16
CA ASN A 375 -4.59 -22.11 -15.57
C ASN A 375 -3.49 -22.05 -14.50
N LEU A 376 -2.82 -23.16 -14.25
CA LEU A 376 -1.79 -23.22 -13.21
C LEU A 376 -0.55 -22.36 -13.57
N PHE A 377 -0.34 -22.07 -14.87
CA PHE A 377 0.64 -21.09 -15.36
C PHE A 377 0.25 -19.62 -15.09
N GLN A 378 -0.97 -19.34 -14.63
CA GLN A 378 -1.43 -18.00 -14.21
C GLN A 378 -1.41 -17.81 -12.69
N THR A 379 -0.91 -18.80 -11.94
CA THR A 379 -0.68 -18.64 -10.50
C THR A 379 0.34 -17.54 -10.26
N ASP A 380 0.25 -16.88 -9.11
CA ASP A 380 1.12 -15.75 -8.79
C ASP A 380 2.58 -16.16 -8.48
N PHE A 381 2.85 -17.47 -8.46
CA PHE A 381 4.17 -18.08 -8.36
C PHE A 381 4.72 -18.60 -9.69
N ALA A 382 3.96 -18.54 -10.80
CA ALA A 382 4.36 -19.08 -12.09
C ALA A 382 5.74 -18.58 -12.56
N ASN A 383 6.01 -17.28 -12.42
CA ASN A 383 7.30 -16.71 -12.80
C ASN A 383 8.43 -17.12 -11.85
N PHE A 384 8.15 -17.46 -10.59
CA PHE A 384 9.16 -18.05 -9.69
C PHE A 384 9.62 -19.42 -10.19
N VAL A 385 8.71 -20.23 -10.75
CA VAL A 385 9.06 -21.52 -11.36
C VAL A 385 10.00 -21.34 -12.55
N ILE A 386 9.69 -20.39 -13.44
CA ILE A 386 10.55 -20.06 -14.59
C ILE A 386 11.95 -19.67 -14.11
N HIS A 387 12.04 -18.78 -13.12
CA HIS A 387 13.33 -18.35 -12.59
C HIS A 387 14.08 -19.46 -11.84
N PHE A 388 13.40 -20.31 -11.07
CA PHE A 388 14.01 -21.45 -10.41
C PHE A 388 14.76 -22.34 -11.40
N TYR A 389 14.10 -22.70 -12.51
CA TYR A 389 14.75 -23.50 -13.55
C TYR A 389 15.79 -22.72 -14.35
N SER A 390 15.56 -21.43 -14.63
CA SER A 390 16.51 -20.59 -15.39
C SER A 390 17.86 -20.43 -14.65
N GLU A 391 17.82 -20.29 -13.33
CA GLU A 391 19.01 -20.15 -12.46
C GLU A 391 19.62 -21.50 -12.04
N GLY A 392 18.83 -22.58 -12.12
CA GLY A 392 19.22 -23.93 -11.70
C GLY A 392 20.13 -24.66 -12.69
N GLN A 393 20.39 -25.94 -12.41
CA GLN A 393 21.12 -26.82 -13.32
C GLN A 393 20.25 -27.20 -14.54
N GLU A 394 20.89 -27.43 -15.69
CA GLU A 394 20.19 -27.78 -16.94
C GLU A 394 19.55 -29.17 -16.90
N GLN A 395 20.24 -30.16 -16.30
CA GLN A 395 19.80 -31.56 -16.30
C GLN A 395 18.41 -31.76 -15.64
N PRO A 396 18.10 -31.18 -14.46
CA PRO A 396 16.75 -31.22 -13.90
C PRO A 396 15.68 -30.63 -14.82
N LEU A 397 15.95 -29.50 -15.51
CA LEU A 397 15.01 -28.88 -16.44
C LEU A 397 14.72 -29.79 -17.63
N VAL A 398 15.77 -30.27 -18.30
CA VAL A 398 15.65 -31.15 -19.48
C VAL A 398 14.91 -32.43 -19.12
N LYS A 399 15.24 -33.04 -17.98
CA LYS A 399 14.56 -34.24 -17.49
C LYS A 399 13.07 -34.01 -17.28
N GLU A 400 12.69 -32.91 -16.63
CA GLU A 400 11.28 -32.61 -16.35
C GLU A 400 10.50 -32.32 -17.63
N ILE A 401 11.08 -31.58 -18.59
CA ILE A 401 10.46 -31.33 -19.91
C ILE A 401 10.19 -32.64 -20.63
N LYS A 402 11.17 -33.56 -20.69
CA LYS A 402 11.00 -34.87 -21.34
C LYS A 402 9.87 -35.69 -20.71
N ILE A 403 9.78 -35.69 -19.38
CA ILE A 403 8.70 -36.36 -18.65
C ILE A 403 7.35 -35.78 -19.06
N LEU A 404 7.21 -34.45 -19.04
CA LEU A 404 5.94 -33.79 -19.37
C LEU A 404 5.54 -33.99 -20.84
N LEU A 405 6.47 -33.86 -21.78
CA LEU A 405 6.21 -34.12 -23.20
C LEU A 405 5.74 -35.56 -23.44
N THR A 406 6.40 -36.53 -22.82
CA THR A 406 6.02 -37.94 -22.90
C THR A 406 4.62 -38.15 -22.34
N ARG A 407 4.32 -37.64 -21.14
CA ARG A 407 2.99 -37.78 -20.53
C ARG A 407 1.89 -37.11 -21.35
N LEU A 408 2.17 -35.94 -21.93
CA LEU A 408 1.23 -35.25 -22.83
C LEU A 408 0.97 -36.04 -24.12
N ALA A 409 1.99 -36.67 -24.70
CA ALA A 409 1.85 -37.48 -25.91
C ALA A 409 1.02 -38.76 -25.66
N TRP A 410 1.10 -39.31 -24.45
CA TRP A 410 0.44 -40.56 -24.05
C TRP A 410 -0.75 -40.34 -23.11
N ILE A 411 -1.38 -39.16 -23.12
CA ILE A 411 -2.43 -38.78 -22.17
C ILE A 411 -3.68 -39.69 -22.22
N ASP A 412 -3.96 -40.31 -23.37
CA ASP A 412 -5.05 -41.29 -23.54
C ASP A 412 -4.72 -42.67 -22.95
N SER A 413 -3.45 -42.91 -22.67
CA SER A 413 -2.97 -44.14 -22.02
C SER A 413 -2.84 -43.98 -20.51
N GLU A 414 -2.96 -42.76 -19.97
CA GLU A 414 -2.97 -42.54 -18.52
C GLU A 414 -4.36 -42.87 -17.94
N TRP A 415 -4.37 -43.68 -16.87
CA TRP A 415 -5.61 -44.02 -16.17
C TRP A 415 -6.28 -42.74 -15.64
N SER A 416 -7.59 -42.61 -15.89
CA SER A 416 -8.41 -41.54 -15.34
C SER A 416 -9.80 -42.09 -15.00
N PRO A 417 -10.40 -41.71 -13.86
CA PRO A 417 -11.72 -42.18 -13.45
C PRO A 417 -12.85 -41.64 -14.35
N ASN A 418 -12.63 -40.50 -15.01
CA ASN A 418 -13.57 -39.89 -15.97
C ASN A 418 -12.85 -38.88 -16.89
N ALA A 419 -13.56 -38.40 -17.92
CA ALA A 419 -13.04 -37.45 -18.90
C ALA A 419 -12.62 -36.10 -18.27
N SER A 420 -13.35 -35.62 -17.26
CA SER A 420 -13.01 -34.36 -16.57
C SER A 420 -11.66 -34.47 -15.84
N HIS A 421 -11.38 -35.61 -15.22
CA HIS A 421 -10.09 -35.88 -14.60
C HIS A 421 -8.95 -35.95 -15.64
N GLN A 422 -9.20 -36.57 -16.79
CA GLN A 422 -8.20 -36.61 -17.87
C GLN A 422 -7.87 -35.20 -18.39
N ILE A 423 -8.89 -34.35 -18.59
CA ILE A 423 -8.72 -32.94 -18.97
C ILE A 423 -7.93 -32.17 -17.90
N LYS A 424 -8.20 -32.41 -16.62
CA LYS A 424 -7.44 -31.84 -15.50
C LYS A 424 -5.95 -32.18 -15.60
N ILE A 425 -5.63 -33.46 -15.75
CA ILE A 425 -4.24 -33.94 -15.87
C ILE A 425 -3.56 -33.29 -17.06
N PHE A 426 -4.21 -33.31 -18.23
CA PHE A 426 -3.71 -32.66 -19.44
C PHE A 426 -3.35 -31.19 -19.17
N ASN A 427 -4.26 -30.45 -18.54
CA ASN A 427 -4.07 -29.03 -18.23
C ASN A 427 -2.91 -28.78 -17.27
N LEU A 428 -2.72 -29.64 -16.26
CA LEU A 428 -1.61 -29.55 -15.32
C LEU A 428 -0.27 -29.78 -16.04
N TYR A 429 -0.14 -30.87 -16.78
CA TYR A 429 1.08 -31.19 -17.51
C TYR A 429 1.42 -30.10 -18.53
N PHE A 430 0.42 -29.64 -19.28
CA PHE A 430 0.60 -28.60 -20.27
C PHE A 430 1.00 -27.27 -19.61
N SER A 431 0.36 -26.88 -18.51
CA SER A 431 0.70 -25.66 -17.78
C SER A 431 2.14 -25.68 -17.28
N TYR A 432 2.59 -26.81 -16.73
CA TYR A 432 3.96 -26.94 -16.25
C TYR A 432 4.95 -26.90 -17.41
N PHE A 433 4.70 -27.67 -18.46
CA PHE A 433 5.53 -27.67 -19.68
C PHE A 433 5.65 -26.27 -20.28
N PHE A 434 4.54 -25.53 -20.35
CA PHE A 434 4.52 -24.16 -20.85
C PHE A 434 5.47 -23.25 -20.06
N LEU A 435 5.48 -23.32 -18.72
CA LEU A 435 6.44 -22.57 -17.90
C LEU A 435 7.89 -23.00 -18.16
N LEU A 436 8.14 -24.31 -18.25
CA LEU A 436 9.48 -24.84 -18.51
C LEU A 436 10.00 -24.46 -19.90
N SER A 437 9.13 -24.27 -20.90
CA SER A 437 9.54 -23.77 -22.21
C SER A 437 10.20 -22.40 -22.12
N TYR A 438 9.71 -21.50 -21.26
CA TYR A 438 10.34 -20.20 -21.04
C TYR A 438 11.69 -20.33 -20.35
N ALA A 439 11.80 -21.23 -19.36
CA ALA A 439 13.07 -21.47 -18.69
C ALA A 439 14.12 -22.09 -19.64
N TYR A 440 13.69 -22.96 -20.55
CA TYR A 440 14.51 -23.56 -21.60
C TYR A 440 15.04 -22.48 -22.55
N ASN A 441 14.17 -21.58 -23.01
CA ASN A 441 14.54 -20.44 -23.84
C ASN A 441 15.51 -19.49 -23.14
N ASN A 442 15.23 -19.14 -21.87
CA ASN A 442 16.10 -18.24 -21.08
C ASN A 442 17.53 -18.79 -20.92
N LYS A 443 17.69 -20.12 -20.94
CA LYS A 443 18.98 -20.80 -20.90
C LYS A 443 19.63 -21.01 -22.27
N ASN A 444 18.92 -20.70 -23.38
CA ASN A 444 19.36 -20.96 -24.75
C ASN A 444 19.78 -22.43 -24.98
N LEU A 445 18.99 -23.37 -24.46
CA LEU A 445 19.28 -24.80 -24.62
C LEU A 445 18.96 -25.28 -26.04
N ASN A 446 19.73 -26.26 -26.51
CA ASN A 446 19.49 -26.98 -27.76
C ASN A 446 19.75 -28.48 -27.50
N VAL A 447 18.69 -29.21 -27.15
CA VAL A 447 18.71 -30.62 -26.80
C VAL A 447 17.81 -31.37 -27.77
N ILE A 448 18.43 -32.02 -28.76
CA ILE A 448 17.76 -32.74 -29.86
C ILE A 448 16.61 -33.63 -29.37
N GLU A 449 16.82 -34.39 -28.30
CA GLU A 449 15.77 -35.29 -27.79
C GLU A 449 14.51 -34.56 -27.27
N VAL A 450 14.66 -33.34 -26.74
CA VAL A 450 13.51 -32.50 -26.35
C VAL A 450 12.76 -32.00 -27.58
N GLU A 451 13.50 -31.62 -28.62
CA GLU A 451 12.94 -31.16 -29.90
C GLU A 451 12.18 -32.28 -30.63
N ASP A 452 12.73 -33.49 -30.64
CA ASP A 452 12.10 -34.68 -31.19
C ASP A 452 10.78 -35.00 -30.46
N LEU A 453 10.80 -35.00 -29.13
CA LEU A 453 9.60 -35.24 -28.32
C LEU A 453 8.53 -34.16 -28.52
N LEU A 454 8.93 -32.91 -28.69
CA LEU A 454 8.01 -31.82 -28.99
C LEU A 454 7.38 -31.98 -30.38
N THR A 455 8.17 -32.37 -31.38
CA THR A 455 7.68 -32.63 -32.74
C THR A 455 6.66 -33.78 -32.72
N GLN A 456 6.98 -34.88 -32.03
CA GLN A 456 6.05 -36.00 -31.82
C GLN A 456 4.75 -35.55 -31.15
N LEU A 457 4.83 -34.67 -30.13
CA LEU A 457 3.65 -34.13 -29.46
C LEU A 457 2.76 -33.32 -30.42
N ILE A 458 3.36 -32.45 -31.24
CA ILE A 458 2.63 -31.58 -32.19
C ILE A 458 1.96 -32.41 -33.30
N GLU A 459 2.64 -33.45 -33.78
CA GLU A 459 2.12 -34.36 -34.81
C GLU A 459 1.06 -35.33 -34.26
N ASN A 460 0.91 -35.42 -32.94
CA ASN A 460 -0.03 -36.33 -32.32
C ASN A 460 -1.48 -35.90 -32.57
N ALA A 461 -2.17 -36.63 -33.44
CA ALA A 461 -3.58 -36.39 -33.77
C ALA A 461 -4.52 -36.46 -32.55
N ILE A 462 -4.14 -37.19 -31.48
CA ILE A 462 -4.90 -37.27 -30.23
C ILE A 462 -4.90 -35.92 -29.50
N LEU A 463 -3.80 -35.18 -29.57
CA LEU A 463 -3.67 -33.86 -28.92
C LEU A 463 -4.75 -32.89 -29.42
N SER A 464 -5.08 -32.95 -30.70
CA SER A 464 -6.12 -32.11 -31.32
C SER A 464 -7.53 -32.37 -30.77
N LYS A 465 -7.78 -33.57 -30.20
CA LYS A 465 -9.07 -33.94 -29.59
C LYS A 465 -9.20 -33.37 -28.17
N HIS A 466 -8.10 -33.24 -27.44
CA HIS A 466 -8.06 -32.63 -26.10
C HIS A 466 -7.98 -31.10 -26.15
N ILE A 467 -7.36 -30.56 -27.21
CA ILE A 467 -7.25 -29.12 -27.44
C ILE A 467 -8.46 -28.62 -28.25
N ALA A 468 -9.62 -28.48 -27.61
CA ALA A 468 -10.79 -27.83 -28.22
C ALA A 468 -10.74 -26.29 -28.14
N ASN A 469 -9.85 -25.74 -27.29
CA ASN A 469 -9.77 -24.32 -26.99
C ASN A 469 -8.59 -23.68 -27.73
N LYS A 470 -8.89 -22.68 -28.57
CA LYS A 470 -7.94 -21.88 -29.36
C LYS A 470 -6.74 -21.36 -28.55
N ALA A 471 -6.93 -21.08 -27.26
CA ALA A 471 -5.87 -20.60 -26.37
C ALA A 471 -4.73 -21.62 -26.19
N TYR A 472 -5.00 -22.93 -26.17
CA TYR A 472 -3.96 -23.95 -26.05
C TYR A 472 -3.11 -24.05 -27.31
N PHE A 473 -3.71 -23.92 -28.49
CA PHE A 473 -2.94 -23.84 -29.73
C PHE A 473 -2.01 -22.63 -29.75
N THR A 474 -2.49 -21.48 -29.26
CA THR A 474 -1.64 -20.28 -29.10
C THR A 474 -0.50 -20.53 -28.12
N ASN A 475 -0.77 -21.10 -26.95
CA ASN A 475 0.25 -21.38 -25.95
C ASN A 475 1.24 -22.46 -26.40
N LEU A 476 0.80 -23.48 -27.15
CA LEU A 476 1.66 -24.51 -27.71
C LEU A 476 2.57 -23.91 -28.79
N ALA A 477 2.06 -23.00 -29.62
CA ALA A 477 2.88 -22.28 -30.60
C ALA A 477 3.96 -21.41 -29.91
N ILE A 478 3.62 -20.76 -28.80
CA ILE A 478 4.59 -20.01 -27.98
C ILE A 478 5.65 -20.96 -27.39
N ALA A 479 5.22 -22.06 -26.76
CA ALA A 479 6.14 -23.05 -26.20
C ALA A 479 7.04 -23.67 -27.28
N ARG A 480 6.50 -23.90 -28.48
CA ARG A 480 7.28 -24.32 -29.65
C ARG A 480 8.34 -23.29 -30.00
N ASN A 481 7.99 -22.02 -30.13
CA ASN A 481 8.95 -20.97 -30.47
C ASN A 481 10.05 -20.80 -29.40
N ASN A 482 9.75 -21.11 -28.14
CA ASN A 482 10.71 -21.09 -27.04
C ASN A 482 11.73 -22.26 -27.10
N ILE A 483 11.37 -23.39 -27.69
CA ILE A 483 12.24 -24.59 -27.78
C ILE A 483 12.88 -24.71 -29.16
N LEU A 484 12.10 -24.42 -30.21
CA LEU A 484 12.45 -24.45 -31.63
C LEU A 484 12.23 -23.05 -32.21
N PRO A 485 13.09 -22.06 -31.91
CA PRO A 485 13.00 -20.75 -32.54
C PRO A 485 13.16 -20.94 -34.05
N LEU A 486 12.17 -20.47 -34.82
CA LEU A 486 12.33 -20.37 -36.26
C LEU A 486 13.55 -19.50 -36.51
N TYR A 487 14.64 -20.08 -37.03
CA TYR A 487 15.76 -19.29 -37.53
C TYR A 487 15.21 -18.36 -38.61
N VAL A 488 15.06 -17.09 -38.28
CA VAL A 488 15.02 -16.04 -39.29
C VAL A 488 16.47 -15.93 -39.74
N GLU A 489 16.77 -16.52 -40.90
CA GLU A 489 18.02 -16.23 -41.61
C GLU A 489 18.14 -14.70 -41.72
N ILE A 490 19.17 -14.13 -41.09
CA ILE A 490 19.56 -12.72 -41.25
C ILE A 490 20.42 -12.59 -42.51
#